data_AF-N6XW61-F1
#
_entry.id   AF-N6XW61-F1
#
_cell.length_a   1.000
_cell.length_b   1.000
_cell.length_c   1.000
_cell.angle_alpha   90.00
_cell.angle_beta   90.00
_cell.angle_gamma   90.00
#
_symmetry.space_group_name_H-M   'P 1'
#
loop_
_entity.id
_entity.type
_entity.pdbx_description
1 polymer ?
#
loop_
_entity_poly.entity_id
_entity_poly.type
_entity_poly.pdbx_seq_one_letter_code
_entity_poly.pdbx_strand_id
1 'polypeptide(L)'
;MFEFKLPSLGADMDEGKLLEWLVRPGDRVVKGQVVAIVDTSKAAVDVEIWQDGTVHELLVEPGTRMAVGTVMATLLEPGEAPAAKRTRTKTVKAAAAAAVPVVEAPAAKPAPDVSPAPAGRLRVSPAARKRAEALG
;
A
#
# COMPACT_ATOMS: atom_id res chain seq x y z
N MET A 1 10.68 4.36 23.49
CA MET A 1 9.89 4.04 22.25
C MET A 1 10.68 4.51 21.05
N PHE A 2 11.00 3.61 20.10
CA PHE A 2 11.86 3.92 18.95
C PHE A 2 11.08 3.86 17.63
N GLU A 3 11.26 4.91 16.80
CA GLU A 3 10.70 4.98 15.45
C GLU A 3 11.60 4.21 14.48
N PHE A 4 11.12 3.09 13.95
CA PHE A 4 11.83 2.36 12.92
C PHE A 4 11.56 3.01 11.57
N LYS A 5 12.62 3.61 11.02
CA LYS A 5 12.59 4.28 9.73
C LYS A 5 13.22 3.40 8.67
N LEU A 6 12.76 3.53 7.43
CA LEU A 6 13.38 2.88 6.29
C LEU A 6 14.86 3.32 6.18
N PRO A 7 15.84 2.42 6.35
CA PRO A 7 17.25 2.76 6.09
C PRO A 7 17.47 3.02 4.62
N SER A 8 18.58 3.71 4.32
CA SER A 8 19.11 3.68 2.95
C SER A 8 19.78 2.32 2.72
N LEU A 9 19.20 1.50 1.85
CA LEU A 9 19.73 0.17 1.48
C LEU A 9 20.63 0.23 0.23
N GLY A 10 20.85 1.41 -0.35
CA GLY A 10 21.69 1.61 -1.53
C GLY A 10 22.12 3.07 -1.69
N ALA A 11 23.27 3.28 -2.35
CA ALA A 11 23.86 4.61 -2.54
C ALA A 11 22.93 5.60 -3.27
N ASP A 12 22.06 5.09 -4.15
CA ASP A 12 21.13 5.87 -4.98
C ASP A 12 19.65 5.49 -4.70
N MET A 13 19.33 5.11 -3.46
CA MET A 13 17.96 4.76 -3.08
C MET A 13 17.25 5.97 -2.45
N ASP A 14 16.30 6.56 -3.18
CA ASP A 14 15.41 7.61 -2.65
C ASP A 14 14.11 7.02 -2.08
N GLU A 15 13.59 5.96 -2.69
CA GLU A 15 12.31 5.34 -2.36
C GLU A 15 12.39 3.80 -2.40
N GLY A 16 11.57 3.14 -1.59
CA GLY A 16 11.41 1.69 -1.55
C GLY A 16 9.96 1.29 -1.35
N LYS A 17 9.58 0.13 -1.87
CA LYS A 17 8.25 -0.46 -1.69
C LYS A 17 8.36 -1.59 -0.67
N LEU A 18 7.61 -1.51 0.42
CA LEU A 18 7.51 -2.64 1.34
C LEU A 18 6.81 -3.81 0.61
N LEU A 19 7.42 -5.00 0.56
CA LEU A 19 6.80 -6.20 0.02
C LEU A 19 5.96 -6.90 1.08
N GLU A 20 6.61 -7.27 2.18
CA GLU A 20 5.99 -7.99 3.29
C GLU A 20 6.69 -7.71 4.62
N TRP A 21 5.94 -7.89 5.70
CA TRP A 21 6.46 -7.92 7.07
C TRP A 21 6.69 -9.38 7.49
N LEU A 22 7.89 -9.68 7.99
CA LEU A 22 8.22 -10.98 8.59
C LEU A 22 7.90 -11.02 10.09
N VAL A 23 7.45 -9.89 10.65
CA VAL A 23 7.12 -9.72 12.07
C VAL A 23 5.71 -9.19 12.25
N ARG A 24 5.16 -9.36 13.45
CA ARG A 24 3.81 -8.92 13.81
C ARG A 24 3.84 -7.99 15.03
N PRO A 25 2.84 -7.12 15.21
CA PRO A 25 2.70 -6.35 16.46
C PRO A 25 2.67 -7.29 17.67
N GLY A 26 3.48 -6.97 18.69
CA GLY A 26 3.69 -7.78 19.88
C GLY A 26 4.82 -8.81 19.78
N ASP A 27 5.41 -8.99 18.59
CA ASP A 27 6.51 -9.93 18.42
C ASP A 27 7.85 -9.35 18.90
N ARG A 28 8.71 -10.21 19.44
CA ARG A 28 10.03 -9.82 19.95
C ARG A 28 11.05 -9.94 18.83
N VAL A 29 11.81 -8.88 18.62
CA VAL A 29 12.84 -8.80 17.59
C VAL A 29 14.22 -8.61 18.22
N VAL A 30 15.24 -9.21 17.61
CA VAL A 30 16.64 -9.11 18.06
C VAL A 30 17.51 -8.44 17.01
N LYS A 31 18.58 -7.78 17.45
CA LYS A 31 19.57 -7.18 16.54
C LYS A 31 20.06 -8.19 15.50
N GLY A 32 20.03 -7.80 14.22
CA GLY A 32 20.39 -8.63 13.07
C GLY A 32 19.26 -9.51 12.54
N GLN A 33 18.05 -9.43 13.11
CA GLN A 33 16.88 -10.14 12.60
C GLN A 33 16.23 -9.36 11.47
N VAL A 34 15.86 -10.07 10.40
CA VAL A 34 15.09 -9.51 9.29
C VAL A 34 13.64 -9.31 9.72
N VAL A 35 13.15 -8.07 9.60
CA VAL A 35 11.80 -7.68 10.00
C VAL A 35 10.87 -7.44 8.81
N ALA A 36 11.43 -7.04 7.67
CA ALA A 36 10.69 -6.69 6.48
C ALA A 36 11.50 -6.94 5.21
N ILE A 37 10.81 -7.15 4.10
CA ILE A 37 11.41 -7.21 2.77
C ILE A 37 10.99 -5.97 2.00
N VAL A 38 11.95 -5.22 1.46
CA VAL A 38 11.69 -4.00 0.69
C VAL A 38 12.16 -4.18 -0.74
N ASP A 39 11.25 -4.02 -1.69
CA ASP A 39 11.55 -3.96 -3.12
C ASP A 39 12.00 -2.56 -3.50
N THR A 40 13.21 -2.48 -4.05
CA THR A 40 13.76 -1.26 -4.64
C THR A 40 13.73 -1.37 -6.16
N SER A 41 14.09 -0.30 -6.88
CA SER A 41 14.20 -0.33 -8.34
C SER A 41 15.20 -1.37 -8.87
N LYS A 42 16.14 -1.82 -8.02
CA LYS A 42 17.23 -2.71 -8.40
C LYS A 42 17.02 -4.15 -7.94
N ALA A 43 16.55 -4.33 -6.71
CA ALA A 43 16.32 -5.64 -6.11
C ALA A 43 15.46 -5.52 -4.85
N ALA A 44 14.87 -6.65 -4.44
CA ALA A 44 14.36 -6.84 -3.09
C ALA A 44 15.53 -6.98 -2.11
N VAL A 45 15.48 -6.22 -1.03
CA VAL A 45 16.49 -6.19 0.02
C VAL A 45 15.82 -6.44 1.37
N ASP A 46 16.43 -7.33 2.14
CA ASP A 46 16.02 -7.68 3.48
C ASP A 46 16.40 -6.58 4.46
N VAL A 47 15.41 -6.05 5.18
CA VAL A 47 15.61 -5.03 6.19
C VAL A 47 15.77 -5.71 7.54
N GLU A 48 16.97 -5.64 8.09
CA GLU A 48 17.29 -6.08 9.44
C GLU A 48 17.12 -4.97 10.47
N ILE A 49 16.87 -5.37 11.72
CA ILE A 49 16.81 -4.44 12.85
C ILE A 49 18.19 -4.30 13.52
N TRP A 50 18.61 -3.08 13.87
CA TRP A 50 19.89 -2.85 14.56
C TRP A 50 19.80 -2.87 16.09
N GLN A 51 18.60 -2.85 16.64
CA GLN A 51 18.31 -2.78 18.08
C GLN A 51 17.34 -3.90 18.45
N ASP A 52 17.47 -4.46 19.64
CA ASP A 52 16.48 -5.40 20.18
C ASP A 52 15.26 -4.67 20.75
N GLY A 53 14.08 -5.30 20.66
CA GLY A 53 12.84 -4.68 21.09
C GLY A 53 11.60 -5.55 20.83
N THR A 54 10.43 -4.96 21.04
CA THR A 54 9.13 -5.56 20.70
C THR A 54 8.40 -4.68 19.70
N VAL A 55 7.82 -5.26 18.66
CA VAL A 55 7.03 -4.51 17.69
C VAL A 55 5.79 -3.94 18.38
N HIS A 56 5.61 -2.63 18.39
CA HIS A 56 4.43 -2.01 18.98
C HIS A 56 3.30 -1.93 17.96
N GLU A 57 3.57 -1.27 16.83
CA GLU A 57 2.60 -1.02 15.78
C GLU A 57 3.32 -0.87 14.42
N LEU A 58 2.71 -1.44 13.39
CA LEU A 58 3.14 -1.30 12.00
C LEU A 58 2.29 -0.19 11.37
N LEU A 59 2.90 0.93 10.99
CA LEU A 59 2.18 2.07 10.44
C LEU A 59 1.97 1.95 8.92
N VAL A 60 2.58 0.93 8.31
CA VAL A 60 2.71 0.79 6.86
C VAL A 60 2.27 -0.59 6.45
N GLU A 61 1.38 -0.63 5.46
CA GLU A 61 0.90 -1.88 4.89
C GLU A 61 1.86 -2.41 3.82
N PRO A 62 1.99 -3.74 3.70
CA PRO A 62 2.71 -4.37 2.60
C PRO A 62 2.14 -3.92 1.26
N GLY A 63 3.02 -3.61 0.31
CA GLY A 63 2.70 -3.02 -0.99
C GLY A 63 2.84 -1.50 -1.05
N THR A 64 3.05 -0.82 0.07
CA THR A 64 3.16 0.64 0.15
C THR A 64 4.55 1.13 -0.25
N ARG A 65 4.63 2.18 -1.08
CA ARG A 65 5.89 2.90 -1.38
C ARG A 65 6.17 4.00 -0.39
N MET A 66 7.42 4.14 0.00
CA MET A 66 7.89 5.13 0.97
C MET A 66 9.29 5.64 0.63
N ALA A 67 9.56 6.89 0.97
CA ALA A 67 10.89 7.47 0.86
C ALA A 67 11.82 7.00 1.99
N VAL A 68 13.12 7.01 1.76
CA VAL A 68 14.14 6.75 2.79
C VAL A 68 13.96 7.69 3.98
N GLY A 69 14.10 7.16 5.20
CA GLY A 69 13.88 7.91 6.43
C GLY A 69 12.42 8.11 6.82
N THR A 70 11.47 7.52 6.10
CA THR A 70 10.06 7.48 6.51
C THR A 70 9.86 6.45 7.62
N VAL A 71 9.04 6.79 8.62
CA VAL A 71 8.71 5.91 9.75
C VAL A 71 7.81 4.79 9.24
N MET A 72 8.22 3.54 9.43
CA MET A 72 7.49 2.36 8.98
C MET A 72 6.80 1.64 10.13
N ALA A 73 7.46 1.55 11.27
CA ALA A 73 6.95 0.88 12.46
C ALA A 73 7.43 1.61 13.71
N THR A 74 6.72 1.39 14.81
CA THR A 74 7.21 1.80 16.11
C THR A 74 7.48 0.58 16.97
N LEU A 75 8.61 0.61 17.67
CA LEU A 75 9.04 -0.48 18.54
C LEU A 75 9.24 0.02 19.97
N LEU A 76 9.06 -0.90 20.92
CA LEU A 76 9.31 -0.71 22.33
C LEU A 76 10.67 -1.32 22.68
N GLU A 77 11.50 -0.55 23.39
CA GLU A 77 12.73 -1.08 23.97
C GLU A 77 12.41 -2.06 25.11
N PRO A 78 13.31 -3.02 25.39
CA PRO A 78 13.13 -3.95 26.50
C PRO A 78 13.05 -3.19 27.82
N GLY A 79 11.84 -3.11 28.39
CA GLY A 79 11.59 -2.47 29.69
C GLY A 79 11.01 -1.05 29.64
N GLU A 80 10.71 -0.50 28.46
CA GLU A 80 10.12 0.84 28.35
C GLU A 80 8.63 0.79 28.00
N ALA A 81 7.79 1.43 28.83
CA ALA A 81 6.35 1.59 28.58
C ALA A 81 6.11 2.57 27.41
N PRO A 82 4.99 2.44 26.67
CA PRO A 82 4.69 3.30 25.52
C PRO A 82 4.53 4.77 25.98
N ALA A 83 5.57 5.57 25.81
CA ALA A 83 5.50 7.02 26.01
C ALA A 83 4.68 7.63 24.88
N ALA A 84 3.50 8.12 25.24
CA ALA A 84 2.51 8.69 24.35
C ALA A 84 3.07 9.77 23.40
N LYS A 85 2.69 9.64 22.12
CA LYS A 85 2.51 10.69 21.10
C LYS A 85 3.51 11.84 21.13
N ARG A 86 4.53 11.76 20.26
CA ARG A 86 5.05 12.97 19.60
C ARG A 86 4.55 13.04 18.17
N THR A 87 3.45 13.77 18.02
CA THR A 87 2.90 14.24 16.75
C THR A 87 3.97 15.03 16.00
N ARG A 88 4.74 14.38 15.14
CA ARG A 88 5.65 15.06 14.22
C ARG A 88 4.92 15.27 12.91
N THR A 89 4.15 16.35 12.87
CA THR A 89 3.58 16.96 11.67
C THR A 89 4.67 17.15 10.61
N LYS A 90 4.85 16.16 9.73
CA LYS A 90 5.47 16.36 8.43
C LYS A 90 4.36 16.79 7.48
N THR A 91 4.04 18.08 7.50
CA THR A 91 3.26 18.70 6.41
C THR A 91 4.14 18.65 5.17
N VAL A 92 3.97 17.59 4.38
CA VAL A 92 4.47 17.54 3.02
C VAL A 92 3.75 18.63 2.24
N LYS A 93 4.57 19.56 1.75
CA LYS A 93 4.29 20.47 0.65
C LYS A 93 3.69 19.67 -0.51
N ALA A 94 2.38 19.73 -0.67
CA ALA A 94 1.67 19.31 -1.87
C ALA A 94 0.96 20.54 -2.44
N ALA A 95 1.65 21.20 -3.37
CA ALA A 95 1.01 22.04 -4.36
C ALA A 95 0.13 21.13 -5.22
N ALA A 96 -1.18 21.30 -5.17
CA ALA A 96 -2.11 20.82 -6.18
C ALA A 96 -3.39 21.65 -6.11
N ALA A 97 -3.45 22.63 -7.01
CA ALA A 97 -4.61 23.16 -7.70
C ALA A 97 -5.99 22.88 -7.09
N ALA A 98 -6.58 23.93 -6.50
CA ALA A 98 -8.01 24.08 -6.34
C ALA A 98 -8.42 25.44 -6.92
N ALA A 99 -9.10 25.44 -8.06
CA ALA A 99 -10.18 26.38 -8.39
C ALA A 99 -10.81 26.00 -9.74
N VAL A 100 -11.98 25.36 -9.61
CA VAL A 100 -13.10 25.20 -10.54
C VAL A 100 -13.61 26.59 -11.06
N PRO A 101 -14.59 26.73 -12.00
CA PRO A 101 -15.59 25.76 -12.43
C PRO A 101 -16.03 25.76 -13.92
N VAL A 102 -16.75 24.68 -14.19
CA VAL A 102 -17.80 24.44 -15.19
C VAL A 102 -18.51 25.69 -15.72
N VAL A 103 -18.59 25.77 -17.06
CA VAL A 103 -19.67 26.43 -17.80
C VAL A 103 -20.36 25.39 -18.68
N GLU A 104 -21.56 25.02 -18.25
CA GLU A 104 -22.75 24.61 -19.01
C GLU A 104 -22.95 25.62 -20.17
N ALA A 105 -23.36 25.34 -21.42
CA ALA A 105 -24.31 24.43 -22.07
C ALA A 105 -24.20 24.67 -23.62
N PRO A 106 -25.09 24.20 -24.52
CA PRO A 106 -25.83 22.94 -24.64
C PRO A 106 -25.82 22.36 -26.09
N ALA A 107 -26.48 21.20 -26.25
CA ALA A 107 -27.15 20.70 -27.46
C ALA A 107 -26.34 20.00 -28.58
N ALA A 108 -26.36 18.67 -28.56
CA ALA A 108 -26.70 17.88 -29.75
C ALA A 108 -27.17 16.45 -29.36
N LYS A 109 -28.48 16.22 -29.54
CA LYS A 109 -29.25 14.97 -29.67
C LYS A 109 -28.47 13.64 -29.65
N PRO A 110 -28.91 12.64 -28.85
CA PRO A 110 -28.74 11.24 -29.21
C PRO A 110 -30.04 10.69 -29.82
N ALA A 111 -29.97 10.28 -31.08
CA ALA A 111 -30.92 9.31 -31.64
C ALA A 111 -30.61 7.94 -31.02
N PRO A 112 -31.61 7.12 -30.66
CA PRO A 112 -31.38 5.75 -30.26
C PRO A 112 -31.28 4.90 -31.52
N ASP A 113 -30.06 4.55 -31.91
CA ASP A 113 -29.85 3.41 -32.80
C ASP A 113 -29.37 2.20 -31.99
N VAL A 114 -29.89 1.07 -32.40
CA VAL A 114 -29.94 -0.21 -31.73
C VAL A 114 -28.63 -0.96 -31.92
N SER A 115 -28.34 -1.76 -30.89
CA SER A 115 -27.74 -3.10 -30.97
C SER A 115 -26.31 -3.25 -30.42
N PRO A 116 -26.08 -4.23 -29.51
CA PRO A 116 -24.83 -4.39 -28.77
C PRO A 116 -23.87 -5.38 -29.46
N ALA A 117 -22.58 -5.04 -29.45
CA ALA A 117 -21.49 -6.03 -29.43
C ALA A 117 -20.34 -5.46 -28.59
N PRO A 118 -19.71 -6.28 -27.76
CA PRO A 118 -18.45 -6.81 -28.26
C PRO A 118 -18.30 -8.31 -28.07
N ALA A 119 -17.66 -8.92 -29.07
CA ALA A 119 -17.17 -10.28 -29.06
C ALA A 119 -16.25 -10.51 -27.84
N GLY A 120 -16.73 -11.29 -26.89
CA GLY A 120 -15.95 -11.91 -25.83
C GLY A 120 -16.61 -13.23 -25.50
N ARG A 121 -15.89 -14.35 -25.59
CA ARG A 121 -16.43 -15.70 -25.45
C ARG A 121 -17.36 -15.80 -24.24
N LEU A 122 -18.67 -15.94 -24.49
CA LEU A 122 -19.68 -16.19 -23.47
C LEU A 122 -19.27 -17.47 -22.72
N ARG A 123 -18.76 -17.33 -21.50
CA ARG A 123 -18.67 -18.43 -20.54
C ARG A 123 -20.08 -18.73 -20.05
N VAL A 124 -20.88 -19.39 -20.89
CA VAL A 124 -22.17 -19.93 -20.46
C VAL A 124 -21.88 -21.10 -19.53
N SER A 125 -22.35 -21.02 -18.29
CA SER A 125 -22.26 -22.15 -17.36
C SER A 125 -23.17 -23.29 -17.85
N PRO A 126 -22.79 -24.57 -17.63
CA PRO A 126 -23.63 -25.71 -18.05
C PRO A 126 -25.07 -25.63 -17.53
N ALA A 127 -25.29 -25.00 -16.37
CA ALA A 127 -26.62 -24.79 -15.80
C ALA A 127 -27.50 -23.81 -16.61
N ALA A 128 -26.90 -22.77 -17.21
CA ALA A 128 -27.63 -21.81 -18.03
C ALA A 128 -28.09 -22.41 -19.36
N ARG A 129 -27.28 -23.30 -19.96
CA ARG A 129 -27.66 -24.04 -21.19
C ARG A 129 -28.86 -24.97 -20.95
N LYS A 130 -28.86 -25.71 -19.83
CA LYS A 130 -29.92 -26.66 -19.51
C LYS A 130 -31.29 -25.99 -19.24
N ARG A 131 -31.29 -24.76 -18.72
CA ARG A 131 -32.53 -23.98 -18.53
C ARG A 131 -33.10 -23.43 -19.83
N ALA A 132 -32.25 -23.05 -20.79
CA ALA A 132 -32.70 -22.52 -22.07
C ALA A 132 -33.42 -23.59 -22.92
N GLU A 133 -32.95 -24.84 -22.90
CA GLU A 133 -33.62 -25.95 -23.61
C GLU A 133 -34.99 -26.32 -23.01
N ALA A 134 -35.18 -26.12 -21.70
CA ALA A 134 -36.43 -26.45 -21.02
C ALA A 134 -37.55 -25.41 -21.24
N LEU A 135 -37.21 -24.22 -21.75
CA LEU A 135 -38.13 -23.10 -21.98
C LEU A 135 -38.42 -22.87 -23.48
N GLY A 136 -38.06 -23.84 -24.33
CA GLY A 136 -38.39 -23.84 -25.76
C GLY A 136 -39.88 -23.97 -26.04
#